data_AF-A0A847VAA6-F1
#
_entry.id   AF-A0A847VAA6-F1
#
_cell.length_a   1.000
_cell.length_b   1.000
_cell.length_c   1.000
_cell.angle_alpha   90.00
_cell.angle_beta   90.00
_cell.angle_gamma   90.00
#
_symmetry.space_group_name_H-M   'P 1'
#
loop_
_entity.id
_entity.type
_entity.pdbx_description
1 polymer ?
#
loop_
_entity_poly.entity_id
_entity_poly.type
_entity_poly.pdbx_seq_one_letter_code
_entity_poly.pdbx_strand_id
1 'polypeptide(L)'
;MRKHLLCILVLLLLAGAGAAADTNRYSYLQFDRVEIALSEEQARVSVEYRIDPGIRPLVAIFGRGDLHRKVRRMMGFEDAKVLSLSLDRAELLVEAASSNYGDGSFWFPAHTFGVVVPSLAVSSPQSTREFNQTDTFPRGMGHFGVAPPAS
;
A
#
# COMPACT_ATOMS: atom_id res chain seq x y z
N MET A 1 -11.05 -7.14 50.67
CA MET A 1 -9.86 -7.72 49.98
C MET A 1 -10.22 -8.38 48.64
N ARG A 2 -11.15 -9.35 48.57
CA ARG A 2 -11.61 -9.99 47.31
C ARG A 2 -12.11 -9.02 46.22
N LYS A 3 -12.83 -7.96 46.59
CA LYS A 3 -13.36 -6.96 45.64
C LYS A 3 -12.25 -6.14 44.96
N HIS A 4 -11.19 -5.79 45.70
CA HIS A 4 -10.03 -5.10 45.13
C HIS A 4 -9.23 -6.01 44.20
N LEU A 5 -9.09 -7.30 44.55
CA LEU A 5 -8.45 -8.30 43.69
C LEU A 5 -9.18 -8.45 42.34
N LEU A 6 -10.52 -8.43 42.36
CA LEU A 6 -11.34 -8.48 41.15
C LEU A 6 -11.18 -7.22 40.29
N CYS A 7 -11.17 -6.03 40.91
CA CYS A 7 -10.94 -4.78 40.19
C CYS A 7 -9.54 -4.74 39.55
N ILE A 8 -8.52 -5.20 40.26
CA ILE A 8 -7.14 -5.25 39.74
C ILE A 8 -7.04 -6.25 38.58
N LEU A 9 -7.71 -7.41 38.67
CA LEU A 9 -7.75 -8.41 37.59
C LEU A 9 -8.45 -7.88 36.33
N VAL A 10 -9.55 -7.12 36.49
CA VAL A 10 -10.27 -6.49 35.37
C VAL A 10 -9.43 -5.37 34.73
N LEU A 11 -8.72 -4.58 35.54
CA LEU A 11 -7.79 -3.56 35.04
C LEU A 11 -6.57 -4.17 34.31
N LEU A 12 -6.06 -5.32 34.75
CA LEU A 12 -4.98 -6.04 34.08
C LEU A 12 -5.41 -6.66 32.74
N LEU A 13 -6.67 -7.10 32.63
CA LEU A 13 -7.24 -7.59 31.36
C LEU A 13 -7.45 -6.46 30.33
N LEU A 14 -7.73 -5.24 30.80
CA LEU A 14 -7.88 -4.05 29.94
C LEU A 14 -6.55 -3.42 29.53
N ALA A 15 -5.45 -3.69 30.24
CA ALA A 15 -4.11 -3.18 29.92
C ALA A 15 -3.44 -3.90 28.74
N GLY A 16 -4.00 -5.04 28.30
CA GLY A 16 -3.48 -5.86 27.20
C GLY A 16 -3.92 -5.40 25.81
N ALA A 17 -3.79 -4.11 25.49
CA ALA A 17 -3.92 -3.64 24.10
C ALA A 17 -3.23 -2.27 23.91
N GLY A 18 -2.00 -2.15 24.42
CA GLY A 18 -1.07 -1.18 23.86
C GLY A 18 -0.60 -1.65 22.48
N ALA A 19 -1.51 -1.75 21.51
CA ALA A 19 -1.13 -1.93 20.13
C ALA A 19 -0.39 -0.66 19.73
N ALA A 20 0.93 -0.76 19.54
CA ALA A 20 1.66 0.23 18.76
C ALA A 20 0.79 0.57 17.54
N ALA A 21 0.57 1.86 17.27
CA ALA A 21 -0.24 2.27 16.15
C ALA A 21 0.32 1.60 14.90
N ASP A 22 -0.39 0.60 14.39
CA ASP A 22 0.10 -0.25 13.30
C ASP A 22 0.16 0.65 12.06
N THR A 23 1.37 1.04 11.66
CA THR A 23 1.58 2.09 10.65
C THR A 23 1.17 1.67 9.25
N ASN A 24 0.94 0.37 9.06
CA ASN A 24 0.35 -0.24 7.87
C ASN A 24 -1.19 -0.30 7.91
N ARG A 25 -1.82 0.24 8.96
CA ARG A 25 -3.26 0.16 9.17
C ARG A 25 -3.92 1.48 8.86
N TYR A 26 -5.03 1.40 8.14
CA TYR A 26 -5.91 2.54 7.89
C TYR A 26 -7.36 2.11 8.06
N SER A 27 -8.04 2.69 9.05
CA SER A 27 -9.41 2.30 9.40
C SER A 27 -9.46 0.80 9.72
N TYR A 28 -10.27 0.03 8.99
CA TYR A 28 -10.40 -1.42 9.15
C TYR A 28 -9.47 -2.25 8.25
N LEU A 29 -8.60 -1.60 7.48
CA LEU A 29 -7.68 -2.23 6.56
C LEU A 29 -6.29 -2.29 7.17
N GLN A 30 -5.67 -3.45 7.08
CA GLN A 30 -4.26 -3.67 7.36
C GLN A 30 -3.58 -4.09 6.06
N PHE A 31 -2.64 -3.28 5.57
CA PHE A 31 -1.92 -3.56 4.33
C PHE A 31 -0.72 -4.47 4.64
N ASP A 32 -0.56 -5.54 3.87
CA ASP A 32 0.47 -6.54 4.10
C ASP A 32 1.55 -6.49 3.00
N ARG A 33 1.13 -6.45 1.72
CA ARG A 33 2.03 -6.49 0.57
C ARG A 33 1.53 -5.64 -0.59
N VAL A 34 2.46 -4.99 -1.28
CA VAL A 34 2.19 -4.27 -2.54
C VAL A 34 3.19 -4.72 -3.58
N GLU A 35 2.70 -5.09 -4.75
CA GLU A 35 3.51 -5.40 -5.92
C GLU A 35 3.14 -4.46 -7.06
N ILE A 36 4.14 -3.82 -7.64
CA ILE A 36 3.99 -2.91 -8.78
C ILE A 36 4.76 -3.52 -9.95
N ALA A 37 4.04 -4.05 -10.93
CA ALA A 37 4.62 -4.59 -12.15
C ALA A 37 4.48 -3.56 -13.29
N LEU A 38 5.62 -3.10 -13.79
CA LEU A 38 5.73 -2.12 -14.87
C LEU A 38 5.78 -2.84 -16.22
N SER A 39 4.88 -2.48 -17.14
CA SER A 39 4.85 -3.00 -18.51
C SER A 39 4.41 -1.91 -19.49
N GLU A 40 5.25 -1.64 -20.49
CA GLU A 40 5.07 -0.58 -21.51
C GLU A 40 4.80 0.83 -20.94
N GLU A 41 3.56 1.30 -20.95
CA GLU A 41 3.17 2.63 -20.42
C GLU A 41 2.27 2.50 -19.19
N GLN A 42 2.22 1.31 -18.58
CA GLN A 42 1.30 0.99 -17.50
C GLN A 42 2.00 0.33 -16.33
N ALA A 43 1.43 0.53 -15.14
CA ALA A 43 1.81 -0.16 -13.93
C ALA A 43 0.60 -0.93 -13.38
N ARG A 44 0.74 -2.25 -13.25
CA ARG A 44 -0.22 -3.08 -12.53
C ARG A 44 0.17 -3.12 -11.07
N VAL A 45 -0.72 -2.66 -10.21
CA VAL A 45 -0.51 -2.62 -8.75
C VAL A 45 -1.38 -3.68 -8.10
N SER A 46 -0.76 -4.72 -7.55
CA SER A 46 -1.42 -5.76 -6.75
C SER A 46 -1.24 -5.44 -5.27
N VAL A 47 -2.34 -5.35 -4.53
CA VAL A 47 -2.35 -4.95 -3.13
C VAL A 47 -2.98 -6.07 -2.33
N GLU A 48 -2.25 -6.61 -1.36
CA GLU A 48 -2.74 -7.58 -0.40
C GLU A 48 -2.99 -6.89 0.95
N TYR A 49 -4.16 -7.16 1.51
CA TYR A 49 -4.59 -6.55 2.76
C TYR A 49 -5.52 -7.47 3.53
N ARG A 50 -5.72 -7.16 4.81
CA ARG A 50 -6.72 -7.80 5.66
C ARG A 50 -7.75 -6.78 6.12
N ILE A 51 -9.00 -7.22 6.15
CA ILE A 51 -10.09 -6.50 6.79
C ILE A 51 -10.28 -7.04 8.19
N ASP A 52 -10.45 -6.14 9.16
CA ASP A 52 -10.78 -6.47 10.54
C ASP A 52 -11.90 -7.53 10.62
N PRO A 53 -11.66 -8.68 11.30
CA PRO A 53 -12.61 -9.79 11.32
C PRO A 53 -14.02 -9.39 11.80
N GLY A 54 -14.10 -8.47 12.76
CA GLY A 54 -15.36 -8.01 13.34
C GLY A 54 -16.26 -7.23 12.38
N ILE A 55 -15.71 -6.64 11.32
CA ILE A 55 -16.48 -5.86 10.35
C ILE A 55 -16.42 -6.43 8.92
N ARG A 56 -15.61 -7.46 8.67
CA ARG A 56 -15.49 -8.12 7.36
C ARG A 56 -16.85 -8.52 6.74
N PRO A 57 -17.84 -9.05 7.49
CA PRO A 57 -19.16 -9.33 6.93
C PRO A 57 -19.89 -8.07 6.46
N LEU A 58 -19.77 -6.96 7.19
CA LEU A 58 -20.37 -5.67 6.80
C LEU A 58 -19.72 -5.12 5.54
N VAL A 59 -18.39 -5.23 5.41
CA VAL A 59 -17.68 -4.80 4.20
C VAL A 59 -18.07 -5.65 2.99
N ALA A 60 -18.27 -6.96 3.19
CA ALA A 60 -18.69 -7.87 2.13
C ALA A 60 -20.05 -7.49 1.51
N ILE A 61 -21.00 -7.03 2.33
CA ILE A 61 -22.36 -6.71 1.89
C ILE A 61 -22.45 -5.26 1.41
N PHE A 62 -21.86 -4.32 2.16
CA PHE A 62 -22.11 -2.88 1.98
C PHE A 62 -20.85 -2.05 1.69
N GLY A 63 -19.66 -2.59 1.96
CA GLY A 63 -18.43 -1.80 1.99
C GLY A 63 -17.65 -1.73 0.69
N ARG A 64 -18.07 -2.38 -0.40
CA ARG A 64 -17.25 -2.44 -1.64
C ARG A 64 -16.85 -1.07 -2.17
N GLY A 65 -17.76 -0.09 -2.18
CA GLY A 65 -17.47 1.26 -2.66
C GLY A 65 -16.53 2.06 -1.73
N ASP A 66 -16.66 1.85 -0.42
CA ASP A 66 -15.76 2.45 0.57
C ASP A 66 -14.36 1.81 0.50
N LEU A 67 -14.30 0.47 0.44
CA LEU A 67 -13.07 -0.30 0.27
C LEU A 67 -12.29 0.14 -0.97
N HIS A 68 -12.96 0.27 -2.11
CA HIS A 68 -12.40 0.77 -3.35
C HIS A 68 -11.70 2.13 -3.16
N ARG A 69 -12.40 3.09 -2.52
CA ARG A 69 -11.88 4.43 -2.27
C ARG A 69 -10.68 4.41 -1.32
N LYS A 70 -10.74 3.63 -0.24
CA LYS A 70 -9.65 3.53 0.73
C LYS A 70 -8.39 2.93 0.12
N VAL A 71 -8.51 1.85 -0.65
CA VAL A 71 -7.36 1.22 -1.31
C VAL A 71 -6.69 2.22 -2.27
N ARG A 72 -7.44 2.87 -3.16
CA ARG A 72 -6.86 3.86 -4.10
C ARG A 72 -6.16 5.01 -3.40
N ARG A 73 -6.79 5.55 -2.35
CA ARG A 73 -6.20 6.64 -1.55
C ARG A 73 -4.93 6.21 -0.83
N MET A 74 -4.95 5.07 -0.14
CA MET A 74 -3.79 4.61 0.64
C MET A 74 -2.64 4.15 -0.25
N MET A 75 -2.95 3.65 -1.45
CA MET A 75 -1.92 3.35 -2.45
C MET A 75 -1.45 4.58 -3.21
N GLY A 76 -2.03 5.77 -3.00
CA GLY A 76 -1.64 7.00 -3.71
C GLY A 76 -2.04 7.03 -5.19
N PHE A 77 -3.00 6.20 -5.61
CA PHE A 77 -3.46 6.08 -7.00
C PHE A 77 -4.94 6.46 -7.12
N GLU A 78 -5.27 7.71 -6.80
CA GLU A 78 -6.66 8.20 -6.73
C GLU A 78 -7.40 8.17 -8.07
N ASP A 79 -6.69 8.10 -9.20
CA ASP A 79 -7.25 8.03 -10.55
C ASP A 79 -7.09 6.66 -11.22
N ALA A 80 -6.46 5.69 -10.54
CA ALA A 80 -6.25 4.37 -11.13
C ALA A 80 -7.54 3.62 -11.42
N LYS A 81 -7.53 2.85 -12.50
CA LYS A 81 -8.61 1.94 -12.88
C LYS A 81 -8.51 0.68 -12.02
N VAL A 82 -9.61 0.30 -11.38
CA VAL A 82 -9.65 -0.98 -10.64
C VAL A 82 -9.98 -2.11 -11.58
N LEU A 83 -9.07 -3.07 -11.66
CA LEU A 83 -9.25 -4.30 -12.43
C LEU A 83 -10.00 -5.34 -11.62
N SER A 84 -9.65 -5.50 -10.35
CA SER A 84 -10.33 -6.42 -9.43
C SER A 84 -10.27 -5.91 -7.99
N LEU A 85 -11.30 -6.28 -7.20
CA LEU A 85 -11.39 -5.93 -5.78
C LEU A 85 -12.11 -7.05 -5.00
N SER A 86 -11.38 -7.74 -4.13
CA SER A 86 -11.90 -8.76 -3.20
C SER A 86 -11.83 -8.25 -1.75
N LEU A 87 -11.96 -9.12 -0.75
CA LEU A 87 -11.87 -8.74 0.67
C LEU A 87 -10.44 -8.81 1.22
N ASP A 88 -9.51 -9.28 0.41
CA ASP A 88 -8.13 -9.58 0.77
C ASP A 88 -7.12 -9.08 -0.27
N ARG A 89 -7.60 -8.69 -1.46
CA ARG A 89 -6.75 -8.25 -2.57
C ARG A 89 -7.43 -7.18 -3.41
N ALA A 90 -6.63 -6.31 -4.00
CA ALA A 90 -7.05 -5.40 -5.05
C ALA A 90 -6.01 -5.39 -6.17
N GLU A 91 -6.48 -5.19 -7.39
CA GLU A 91 -5.60 -4.96 -8.54
C GLU A 91 -6.00 -3.66 -9.21
N LEU A 92 -5.03 -2.76 -9.31
CA LEU A 92 -5.17 -1.45 -9.91
C LEU A 92 -4.33 -1.41 -11.20
N LEU A 93 -4.83 -0.69 -12.20
CA LEU A 93 -4.08 -0.29 -13.37
C LEU A 93 -3.86 1.22 -13.28
N VAL A 94 -2.60 1.59 -13.22
CA VAL A 94 -2.15 2.97 -13.21
C VAL A 94 -1.53 3.23 -14.57
N GLU A 95 -1.97 4.27 -15.27
CA GLU A 95 -1.24 4.76 -16.44
C GLU A 95 0.09 5.32 -15.93
N ALA A 96 1.20 4.70 -16.31
CA ALA A 96 2.53 5.06 -15.87
C ALA A 96 3.04 6.21 -16.73
N ALA A 97 2.60 7.43 -16.40
CA ALA A 97 3.10 8.64 -17.03
C ALA A 97 4.58 8.80 -16.68
N SER A 98 5.46 8.59 -17.65
CA SER A 98 6.89 8.85 -17.48
C SER A 98 7.09 10.31 -17.06
N SER A 99 7.90 10.56 -16.04
CA SER A 99 8.20 11.91 -15.56
C SER A 99 9.68 12.23 -15.73
N ASN A 100 9.98 13.41 -16.29
CA ASN A 100 11.34 13.91 -16.45
C ASN A 100 11.75 14.73 -15.22
N TYR A 101 12.78 14.28 -14.51
CA TYR A 101 13.24 14.89 -13.26
C TYR A 101 14.46 15.81 -13.45
N GLY A 102 14.83 16.14 -14.70
CA GLY A 102 15.98 17.00 -15.03
C GLY A 102 17.31 16.24 -15.19
N ASP A 103 17.35 14.99 -14.73
CA ASP A 103 18.43 14.01 -14.88
C ASP A 103 18.04 12.83 -15.81
N GLY A 104 16.86 12.88 -16.42
CA GLY A 104 16.31 11.90 -17.34
C GLY A 104 14.82 11.65 -17.12
N SER A 105 14.19 10.89 -18.03
CA SER A 105 12.81 10.44 -17.85
C SER A 105 12.79 9.11 -17.09
N PHE A 106 12.00 9.05 -16.02
CA PHE A 106 11.73 7.81 -15.31
C PHE A 106 10.39 7.23 -15.75
N TRP A 107 10.35 5.92 -16.00
CA TRP A 107 9.14 5.22 -16.40
C TRP A 107 8.10 5.14 -15.27
N PHE A 108 8.53 4.78 -14.05
CA PHE A 108 7.70 4.90 -12.86
C PHE A 108 8.34 5.92 -11.92
N PRO A 109 7.73 7.10 -11.69
CA PRO A 109 8.28 8.16 -10.86
C PRO A 109 8.46 7.75 -9.39
N ALA A 110 9.07 8.63 -8.61
CA ALA A 110 9.02 8.50 -7.15
C ALA A 110 7.55 8.53 -6.67
N HIS A 111 7.22 7.71 -5.69
CA HIS A 111 5.84 7.52 -5.23
C HIS A 111 5.75 7.53 -3.71
N THR A 112 4.63 8.00 -3.17
CA THR A 112 4.37 8.01 -1.72
C THR A 112 3.03 7.34 -1.44
N PHE A 113 3.05 6.39 -0.50
CA PHE A 113 1.89 5.68 -0.02
C PHE A 113 1.30 6.41 1.19
N GLY A 114 -0.02 6.30 1.39
CA GLY A 114 -0.70 6.87 2.55
C GLY A 114 -0.54 6.05 3.85
N VAL A 115 0.17 4.91 3.77
CA VAL A 115 0.45 3.99 4.87
C VAL A 115 1.84 3.40 4.69
N VAL A 116 2.44 2.90 5.79
CA VAL A 116 3.65 2.09 5.70
C VAL A 116 3.30 0.74 5.09
N VAL A 117 3.92 0.39 3.98
CA VAL A 117 3.79 -0.90 3.32
C VAL A 117 4.82 -1.87 3.92
N PRO A 118 4.41 -2.99 4.54
CA PRO A 118 5.34 -3.93 5.14
C PRO A 118 6.27 -4.59 4.13
N SER A 119 5.76 -4.97 2.95
CA SER A 119 6.52 -5.53 1.84
C SER A 119 6.11 -4.88 0.53
N LEU A 120 7.04 -4.18 -0.10
CA LEU A 120 6.86 -3.55 -1.40
C LEU A 120 7.83 -4.17 -2.41
N ALA A 121 7.31 -4.63 -3.54
CA ALA A 121 8.11 -5.02 -4.69
C ALA A 121 7.71 -4.17 -5.91
N VAL A 122 8.69 -3.55 -6.56
CA VAL A 122 8.52 -2.85 -7.83
C VAL A 122 9.35 -3.56 -8.88
N SER A 123 8.72 -4.09 -9.92
CA SER A 123 9.38 -4.87 -10.97
C SER A 123 9.17 -4.22 -12.33
N SER A 124 10.24 -4.22 -13.14
CA SER A 124 10.21 -3.97 -14.58
C SER A 124 10.73 -5.22 -15.29
N PRO A 125 10.64 -5.30 -16.63
CA PRO A 125 11.23 -6.42 -17.38
C PRO A 125 12.74 -6.60 -17.15
N GLN A 126 13.44 -5.56 -16.68
CA GLN A 126 14.90 -5.55 -16.51
C GLN A 126 15.35 -5.72 -15.05
N SER A 127 14.53 -5.35 -14.07
CA SER A 127 14.95 -5.34 -12.67
C SER A 127 13.78 -5.35 -11.70
N THR A 128 14.00 -5.91 -10.51
CA THR A 128 13.09 -5.80 -9.36
C THR A 128 13.78 -5.06 -8.22
N ARG A 129 13.05 -4.19 -7.54
CA ARG A 129 13.46 -3.52 -6.31
C ARG A 129 12.48 -3.88 -5.20
N GLU A 130 13.01 -4.25 -4.05
CA GLU A 130 12.24 -4.61 -2.88
C GLU A 130 12.52 -3.66 -1.73
N PHE A 131 11.47 -3.35 -0.97
CA PHE A 131 11.52 -2.50 0.21
C PHE A 131 10.67 -3.13 1.30
N ASN A 132 11.11 -2.95 2.54
CA ASN A 132 10.38 -3.40 3.71
C ASN A 132 10.07 -2.22 4.60
N GLN A 133 8.86 -2.22 5.17
CA GLN A 133 8.40 -1.17 6.09
C GLN A 133 8.61 0.23 5.52
N THR A 134 8.11 0.47 4.31
CA THR A 134 8.28 1.75 3.62
C THR A 134 6.96 2.38 3.24
N ASP A 135 6.88 3.70 3.34
CA ASP A 135 5.80 4.54 2.84
C ASP A 135 6.18 5.24 1.51
N THR A 136 7.36 4.97 0.97
CA THR A 136 7.88 5.68 -0.20
C THR A 136 8.62 4.77 -1.17
N PHE A 137 8.47 5.04 -2.46
CA PHE A 137 9.37 4.58 -3.51
C PHE A 137 10.23 5.76 -3.95
N PRO A 138 11.45 5.92 -3.41
CA PRO A 138 12.16 7.22 -3.43
C PRO A 138 12.83 7.55 -4.76
N ARG A 139 13.22 6.54 -5.55
CA ARG A 139 13.90 6.71 -6.84
C ARG A 139 13.13 5.93 -7.87
N GLY A 140 12.64 6.63 -8.89
CA GLY A 140 11.90 6.03 -9.99
C GLY A 140 12.59 4.80 -10.63
N MET A 141 11.82 4.03 -11.40
CA MET A 141 12.34 2.88 -12.15
C MET A 141 12.31 3.15 -13.67
N GLY A 142 13.29 2.59 -14.39
CA GLY A 142 13.47 2.77 -15.84
C GLY A 142 13.99 4.17 -16.16
N HIS A 143 15.31 4.34 -16.27
CA HIS A 143 15.93 5.62 -16.64
C HIS A 143 16.12 5.67 -18.16
N PHE A 144 15.52 6.67 -18.79
CA PHE A 144 15.79 7.04 -20.18
C PHE A 144 16.51 8.40 -20.16
N GLY A 145 17.84 8.36 -20.17
CA GLY A 145 18.66 9.54 -20.35
C GLY A 145 18.85 9.89 -21.82
N VAL A 146 18.93 11.18 -22.14
CA VAL A 146 19.57 11.62 -23.39
C VAL A 146 21.05 11.26 -23.26
N ALA A 147 21.60 10.52 -24.23
CA ALA A 147 23.03 10.20 -24.24
C ALA A 147 23.85 11.50 -24.06
N PRO A 148 24.90 11.51 -23.21
CA PRO A 148 25.79 12.66 -23.13
C PRO A 148 26.30 13.00 -24.55
N PRO A 149 26.42 14.29 -24.92
CA PRO A 149 27.07 14.62 -26.19
C PRO A 149 28.45 13.96 -26.20
N ALA A 150 28.75 13.20 -27.25
CA ALA A 150 30.05 12.60 -27.44
C ALA A 150 31.09 13.74 -27.43
N SER A 151 31.95 13.73 -26.42
CA SER A 151 33.10 14.63 -26.27
C SER A 151 34.15 14.34 -27.34
#